data_AF-A0A0G1YE52-F1
#
_entry.id   AF-A0A0G1YE52-F1
#
_cell.length_a   1.000
_cell.length_b   1.000
_cell.length_c   1.000
_cell.angle_alpha   90.00
_cell.angle_beta   90.00
_cell.angle_gamma   90.00
#
_symmetry.space_group_name_H-M   'P 1'
#
loop_
_entity.id
_entity.type
_entity.pdbx_description
1 polymer ?
#
loop_
_entity_poly.entity_id
_entity_poly.type
_entity_poly.pdbx_seq_one_letter_code
_entity_poly.pdbx_strand_id
1 'polypeptide(L)' 'MKKENVVLGHVYAVRVGRDIRPVKLEGTHYLCGWVGRNLQTGRQIRVKTAARLRYDLEGIQ' A
#
# COMPACT_ATOMS: atom_id res chain seq x y z
N MET A 1 -9.80 -1.36 -3.89
CA MET A 1 -9.00 -0.65 -4.90
C MET A 1 -8.81 -1.52 -6.15
N LYS A 2 -8.91 -0.94 -7.34
CA LYS A 2 -8.46 -1.59 -8.59
C LYS A 2 -6.96 -1.33 -8.78
N LYS A 3 -6.25 -2.22 -9.48
CA LYS A 3 -4.80 -2.08 -9.74
C LYS A 3 -4.44 -0.79 -10.47
N GLU A 4 -5.28 -0.40 -11.44
CA GLU A 4 -5.14 0.81 -12.26
C GLU A 4 -5.22 2.12 -11.46
N ASN A 5 -5.86 2.10 -10.28
CA ASN A 5 -6.01 3.29 -9.43
C ASN A 5 -4.91 3.41 -8.36
N VAL A 6 -3.92 2.53 -8.37
CA VAL A 6 -2.84 2.55 -7.36
C VAL A 6 -1.70 3.41 -7.87
N VAL A 7 -1.42 4.49 -7.15
CA VAL A 7 -0.37 5.45 -7.45
C VAL A 7 0.85 5.15 -6.59
N LEU A 8 2.03 5.09 -7.20
CA LEU A 8 3.29 4.97 -6.47
C LEU A 8 3.63 6.31 -5.81
N GLY A 9 4.27 6.25 -4.64
CA GLY A 9 4.53 7.41 -3.80
C GLY A 9 3.39 7.70 -2.83
N HIS A 10 2.17 7.21 -3.10
CA HIS A 10 1.02 7.47 -2.25
C HIS A 10 0.99 6.59 -0.99
N VAL A 11 0.38 7.11 0.08
CA VAL A 11 0.08 6.39 1.31
C VAL A 11 -1.32 5.76 1.24
N TYR A 12 -1.37 4.47 1.49
CA TYR A 12 -2.62 3.71 1.54
C TYR A 12 -2.90 3.14 2.92
N ALA A 13 -4.18 3.03 3.26
CA ALA A 13 -4.65 2.19 4.34
C ALA A 13 -4.58 0.72 3.89
N VAL A 14 -3.59 -0.03 4.38
CA VAL A 14 -3.32 -1.41 3.96
C VAL A 14 -3.61 -2.38 5.08
N ARG A 15 -4.33 -3.45 4.77
CA ARG A 15 -4.53 -4.54 5.72
C ARG A 15 -3.27 -5.40 5.84
N VAL A 16 -2.62 -5.33 6.99
CA VAL A 16 -1.43 -6.08 7.36
C VAL A 16 -1.81 -7.04 8.48
N GLY A 17 -2.08 -8.30 8.12
CA GLY A 17 -2.62 -9.30 9.04
C GLY A 17 -4.03 -8.92 9.52
N ARG A 18 -4.17 -8.67 10.83
CA ARG A 18 -5.43 -8.26 11.47
C ARG A 18 -5.65 -6.75 11.49
N ASP A 19 -4.57 -5.97 11.35
CA ASP A 19 -4.63 -4.52 11.48
C ASP A 19 -4.68 -3.81 10.12
N ILE A 20 -5.15 -2.57 10.14
CA ILE A 20 -5.03 -1.63 9.02
C ILE A 20 -3.93 -0.64 9.39
N ARG A 21 -2.86 -0.61 8.60
CA ARG A 21 -1.72 0.28 8.83
C ARG A 21 -1.51 1.21 7.61
N PRO A 22 -1.04 2.45 7.83
CA PRO A 22 -0.65 3.33 6.74
C PRO A 22 0.65 2.83 6.09
N VAL A 23 0.64 2.66 4.78
CA VAL A 23 1.78 2.16 4.00
C VAL A 23 2.00 3.04 2.78
N LYS A 24 3.19 3.64 2.68
CA LYS A 24 3.62 4.36 1.49
C LYS A 24 4.07 3.35 0.44
N LEU A 25 3.43 3.30 -0.72
CA LEU A 25 3.88 2.42 -1.80
C LEU A 25 5.09 3.06 -2.49
N GLU A 26 6.23 2.39 -2.46
CA GLU A 26 7.50 2.93 -2.98
C GLU A 26 7.82 2.38 -4.37
N GLY A 27 7.26 1.21 -4.72
CA GLY A 27 7.51 0.61 -6.02
C GLY A 27 6.60 -0.59 -6.30
N THR A 28 6.72 -1.12 -7.52
CA THR A 28 6.13 -2.40 -7.89
C THR A 28 7.09 -3.54 -7.59
N HIS A 29 6.56 -4.73 -7.31
CA HIS A 29 7.38 -5.92 -7.09
C HIS A 29 7.46 -6.73 -8.40
N TYR A 30 8.65 -7.24 -8.75
CA TYR A 30 8.92 -7.95 -10.01
C TYR A 30 7.92 -9.08 -10.34
N LEU A 31 7.50 -9.87 -9.33
CA LEU A 31 6.43 -10.86 -9.50
C LEU A 31 5.03 -10.25 -9.63
N CYS A 32 4.57 -9.55 -8.60
CA CYS A 32 3.23 -8.95 -8.55
C CYS A 32 3.04 -8.09 -7.31
N GLY A 33 2.14 -7.10 -7.46
CA GLY A 33 1.75 -6.18 -6.42
C GLY A 33 2.76 -5.06 -6.23
N TRP A 34 2.85 -4.57 -5.00
CA TRP A 34 3.66 -3.41 -4.65
C TRP A 34 4.54 -3.70 -3.45
N VAL A 35 5.62 -2.95 -3.36
CA VAL A 35 6.46 -2.84 -2.18
C VAL A 35 6.20 -1.48 -1.56
N GLY A 36 6.03 -1.44 -0.25
CA GLY A 36 5.79 -0.20 0.45
C GLY A 36 6.30 -0.22 1.86
N ARG A 37 6.46 0.96 2.44
CA ARG A 37 6.96 1.16 3.80
C ARG A 37 5.81 1.42 4.75
N ASN A 38 5.70 0.59 5.77
CA ASN A 38 4.76 0.81 6.87
C ASN A 38 5.23 2.02 7.68
N LEU A 39 4.41 3.07 7.75
CA LEU A 39 4.78 4.33 8.40
C LEU A 39 4.78 4.24 9.92
N GLN A 40 4.11 3.24 10.51
CA GLN A 40 4.11 3.05 11.96
C GLN A 40 5.32 2.27 12.47
N THR A 41 5.77 1.27 11.72
CA THR A 41 6.89 0.41 12.14
C THR A 41 8.19 0.74 11.41
N GLY A 42 8.13 1.56 10.36
CA GLY A 42 9.27 1.86 9.49
C GLY A 42 9.70 0.72 8.57
N ARG A 43 9.10 -0.47 8.70
CA ARG A 43 9.47 -1.68 7.95
C ARG A 43 8.91 -1.69 6.54
N GLN A 44 9.69 -2.20 5.60
CA GLN A 44 9.22 -2.49 4.26
C GLN A 44 8.35 -3.76 4.26
N ILE A 45 7.24 -3.71 3.55
CA ILE A 45 6.31 -4.82 3.41
C ILE A 45 5.92 -4.99 1.94
N ARG A 46 5.51 -6.20 1.58
CA ARG A 46 4.98 -6.51 0.24
C ARG A 46 3.46 -6.57 0.27
N VAL A 47 2.82 -5.79 -0.59
CA VAL A 47 1.37 -5.78 -0.82
C VAL A 47 1.09 -6.55 -2.11
N LYS A 48 0.79 -7.85 -1.99
CA LYS A 48 0.64 -8.74 -3.17
C LYS A 48 -0.55 -8.40 -4.09
N THR A 49 -1.61 -7.80 -3.54
CA THR A 49 -2.87 -7.58 -4.29
C THR A 49 -3.54 -6.26 -3.88
N ALA A 50 -4.25 -5.64 -4.83
CA ALA A 50 -4.98 -4.38 -4.58
C ALA A 50 -6.14 -4.57 -3.58
N ALA A 51 -6.62 -5.81 -3.40
CA ALA A 51 -7.64 -6.14 -2.40
C ALA A 51 -7.20 -5.86 -0.95
N ARG A 52 -5.90 -5.76 -0.69
CA ARG A 52 -5.37 -5.36 0.63
C ARG A 52 -5.38 -3.85 0.85
N LEU A 53 -5.49 -3.05 -0.21
CA LEU A 53 -5.59 -1.60 -0.17
C LEU A 53 -7.05 -1.20 0.05
N ARG A 54 -7.33 -0.52 1.15
CA ARG A 54 -8.68 -0.09 1.52
C ARG A 54 -8.99 1.29 0.95
N TYR A 55 -8.16 2.27 1.27
CA TYR A 55 -8.35 3.68 0.90
C TYR A 55 -6.99 4.30 0.58
N ASP A 56 -6.99 5.25 -0.34
CA ASP A 56 -5.89 6.18 -0.55
C ASP A 56 -6.01 7.27 0.53
N LEU A 57 -4.94 7.52 1.27
CA LEU A 57 -4.92 8.49 2.35
C LEU A 57 -4.36 9.86 1.91
N GLU A 58 -3.79 9.94 0.71
CA GLU A 58 -3.25 11.19 0.14
C GLU A 58 -4.09 11.74 -1.01
N GLY A 59 -5.01 10.95 -1.57
CA GLY A 59 -5.97 11.34 -2.61
C GLY A 59 -7.13 12.21 -2.11
N ILE A 60 -6.97 12.90 -0.98
CA ILE A 60 -7.88 13.95 -0.52
C ILE A 60 -7.18 15.28 -0.78
N GLN A 61 -7.26 15.78 -2.02
CA GLN A 61 -7.09 17.19 -2.35
C GLN A 61 -8.38 17.69 -3.00
#